data_AF-A0A9X3SUF2-F1
#
_entry.id   AF-A0A9X3SUF2-F1
#
_cell.length_a   1.000
_cell.length_b   1.000
_cell.length_c   1.000
_cell.angle_alpha   90.00
_cell.angle_beta   90.00
_cell.angle_gamma   90.00
#
_symmetry.space_group_name_H-M   'P 1'
#
loop_
_entity.id
_entity.type
_entity.pdbx_description
1 polymer ?
#
loop_
_entity_poly.entity_id
_entity_poly.type
_entity_poly.pdbx_seq_one_letter_code
_entity_poly.pdbx_strand_id
1 'polypeptide(L)'
;MSRTKGGAEMQSYFRSYVLPKTAWSRVAAGQPGSVMLLRLMPFLLIAVTLPIAFLDDTAAEYADFVVVLLPAFTALVNGPVATAGSTLLVVALVSCGQYALGLLPYPASTWSDVPPVAIIGLVCTALAWVRNRMVVRLLDMTLVAEAVQTAILPELPSHVGGARVAVAYRTHEGSPGLVGGDFYEVQDTDLGIRAVVGDVQGHGLTTVHLTEALLGTFRERSLDDPDLQVLAARMERRVRMHNRGRNEWDQSFATAALVEITPRFDTIRVVLCGHPAPLLVRGSAQPLSARPMPPLGLADFSLQRTEIREATLMPGDLVVVFTDGFIEGRNAAGETFPVIERINEHVAAGIRDPDRLHRKLKADFQDGGYERTDDLTVLIIQTPGATSR
;
A
#
# COMPACT_ATOMS: atom_id res chain seq x y z
N MET A 1 19.41 16.73 -30.82
CA MET A 1 19.93 15.85 -29.73
C MET A 1 20.00 16.66 -28.44
N SER A 2 19.04 16.46 -27.55
CA SER A 2 19.05 16.97 -26.16
C SER A 2 17.94 16.23 -25.41
N ARG A 3 18.14 14.93 -25.25
CA ARG A 3 17.40 14.08 -24.30
C ARG A 3 18.24 14.05 -23.02
N THR A 4 17.57 13.90 -21.88
CA THR A 4 18.07 13.66 -20.51
C THR A 4 18.34 14.89 -19.63
N LYS A 5 17.28 15.33 -18.90
CA LYS A 5 17.40 15.81 -17.52
C LYS A 5 16.08 15.90 -16.73
N GLY A 6 14.91 15.75 -17.37
CA GLY A 6 13.61 15.81 -16.68
C GLY A 6 13.06 14.48 -16.11
N GLY A 7 13.75 13.36 -16.30
CA GLY A 7 13.25 12.02 -15.90
C GLY A 7 13.58 11.59 -14.48
N ALA A 8 14.38 12.36 -13.73
CA ALA A 8 14.87 11.97 -12.41
C ALA A 8 14.07 12.58 -11.24
N GLU A 9 13.14 13.51 -11.50
CA GLU A 9 12.25 14.08 -10.46
C GLU A 9 10.88 13.38 -10.39
N MET A 10 10.54 12.50 -11.34
CA MET A 10 9.21 11.87 -11.44
C MET A 10 8.95 10.79 -10.37
N GLN A 11 9.93 10.45 -9.53
CA GLN A 11 9.76 9.49 -8.42
C GLN A 11 9.44 10.16 -7.06
N SER A 12 9.32 11.50 -6.99
CA SER A 12 9.29 12.20 -5.69
C SER A 12 7.90 12.38 -5.06
N TYR A 13 6.83 11.76 -5.56
CA TYR A 13 5.46 12.03 -5.06
C TYR A 13 4.71 10.86 -4.42
N PHE A 14 5.38 9.73 -4.13
CA PHE A 14 4.99 8.88 -3.01
C PHE A 14 5.44 9.52 -1.68
N ARG A 15 4.84 10.67 -1.33
CA ARG A 15 4.93 11.31 -0.02
C ARG A 15 4.56 10.33 1.11
N SER A 16 5.54 9.62 1.64
CA SER A 16 5.42 8.63 2.73
C SER A 16 4.88 9.25 4.02
N TYR A 17 4.04 8.50 4.73
CA TYR A 17 3.34 8.99 5.93
C TYR A 17 3.95 8.52 7.25
N VAL A 18 4.93 7.63 7.31
CA VAL A 18 5.57 7.26 8.59
C VAL A 18 7.01 6.81 8.36
N LEU A 19 7.91 7.22 9.25
CA LEU A 19 9.22 6.57 9.44
C LEU A 19 9.05 5.48 10.51
N PRO A 20 9.51 4.23 10.29
CA PRO A 20 9.37 3.14 11.26
C PRO A 20 10.06 3.50 12.59
N LYS A 21 9.29 3.50 13.69
CA LYS A 21 9.70 4.04 15.01
C LYS A 21 10.54 3.08 15.86
N THR A 22 10.46 1.75 15.67
CA THR A 22 11.13 0.75 16.53
C THR A 22 12.28 0.02 15.82
N ALA A 23 13.27 -0.49 16.57
CA ALA A 23 14.38 -1.27 15.98
C ALA A 23 13.90 -2.50 15.19
N TRP A 24 12.90 -3.22 15.71
CA TRP A 24 12.28 -4.36 15.03
C TRP A 24 11.50 -3.94 13.78
N SER A 25 10.74 -2.83 13.82
CA SER A 25 10.08 -2.31 12.61
C SER A 25 11.08 -1.87 11.54
N ARG A 26 12.26 -1.36 11.93
CA ARG A 26 13.35 -1.01 10.99
C ARG A 26 14.01 -2.24 10.38
N VAL A 27 14.09 -3.35 11.11
CA VAL A 27 14.56 -4.65 10.59
C VAL A 27 13.52 -5.24 9.63
N ALA A 28 12.24 -5.26 10.01
CA ALA A 28 11.14 -5.76 9.20
C ALA A 28 10.91 -4.92 7.92
N ALA A 29 11.06 -3.61 8.01
CA ALA A 29 10.99 -2.69 6.86
C ALA A 29 12.26 -2.68 6.00
N GLY A 30 13.26 -3.52 6.29
CA GLY A 30 14.44 -3.70 5.44
C GLY A 30 15.38 -2.50 5.38
N GLN A 31 15.48 -1.69 6.44
CA GLN A 31 16.41 -0.56 6.45
C GLN A 31 17.87 -1.02 6.26
N PRO A 32 18.68 -0.29 5.48
CA PRO A 32 20.00 -0.78 5.06
C PRO A 32 20.94 -1.06 6.25
N GLY A 33 20.88 -0.26 7.32
CA GLY A 33 21.71 -0.44 8.51
C GLY A 33 21.32 -1.66 9.37
N SER A 34 20.02 -1.95 9.50
CA SER A 34 19.54 -3.11 10.27
C SER A 34 19.76 -4.42 9.53
N VAL A 35 19.58 -4.42 8.20
CA VAL A 35 19.87 -5.57 7.33
C VAL A 35 21.36 -5.92 7.34
N MET A 36 22.23 -4.91 7.38
CA MET A 36 23.68 -5.11 7.48
C MET A 36 24.09 -5.75 8.82
N LEU A 37 23.53 -5.28 9.93
CA LEU A 37 23.76 -5.87 11.26
C LEU A 37 23.30 -7.34 11.30
N LEU A 38 22.13 -7.63 10.74
CA LEU A 38 21.58 -8.98 10.70
C LEU A 38 22.51 -9.91 9.89
N ARG A 39 22.96 -9.47 8.71
CA ARG A 39 23.88 -10.24 7.84
C ARG A 39 25.24 -10.52 8.49
N LEU A 40 25.65 -9.68 9.44
CA LEU A 40 26.89 -9.84 10.20
C LEU A 40 26.75 -10.78 11.41
N MET A 41 25.52 -11.11 11.85
CA MET A 41 25.30 -11.99 13.02
C MET A 41 26.07 -13.32 12.97
N PRO A 42 26.15 -14.05 11.85
CA PRO A 42 26.91 -15.30 11.81
C PRO A 42 28.40 -15.09 12.08
N PHE A 43 28.98 -13.98 11.63
CA PHE A 43 30.38 -13.63 11.90
C PHE A 43 30.59 -13.17 13.34
N LEU A 44 29.63 -12.44 13.89
CA LEU A 44 29.62 -12.02 15.30
C LEU A 44 29.53 -13.23 16.24
N LEU A 45 28.73 -14.24 15.88
CA LEU A 45 28.62 -15.50 16.61
C LEU A 45 29.98 -16.23 16.68
N ILE A 46 30.68 -16.35 15.54
CA ILE A 46 32.04 -16.93 15.50
C ILE A 46 33.01 -16.09 16.33
N ALA A 47 33.00 -14.76 16.16
CA ALA A 47 33.94 -13.87 16.84
C ALA A 47 33.80 -13.89 18.37
N VAL A 48 32.62 -14.22 18.89
CA VAL A 48 32.38 -14.36 20.34
C VAL A 48 32.70 -15.77 20.84
N THR A 49 32.40 -16.80 20.07
CA THR A 49 32.50 -18.20 20.54
C THR A 49 33.89 -18.80 20.36
N LEU A 50 34.59 -18.41 19.30
CA LEU A 50 35.94 -18.90 19.00
C LEU A 50 36.97 -18.52 20.08
N PRO A 51 36.99 -17.29 20.65
CA PRO A 51 37.92 -16.96 21.74
C PRO A 51 37.64 -17.71 23.05
N ILE A 52 36.36 -18.03 23.32
CA ILE A 52 35.95 -18.75 24.54
C ILE A 52 36.53 -20.16 24.56
N ALA A 53 36.64 -20.81 23.40
CA ALA A 53 37.25 -22.12 23.23
C ALA A 53 38.72 -22.20 23.68
N PHE A 54 39.42 -21.06 23.74
CA PHE A 54 40.82 -20.99 24.17
C PHE A 54 41.01 -20.66 25.65
N LEU A 55 39.94 -20.31 26.36
CA LEU A 55 40.01 -19.90 27.76
C LEU A 55 39.80 -21.07 28.73
N ASP A 56 39.11 -22.12 28.31
CA ASP A 56 38.76 -23.28 29.14
C ASP A 56 38.62 -24.54 28.26
N ASP A 57 39.35 -25.60 28.61
CA ASP A 57 39.31 -26.89 27.88
C ASP A 57 37.92 -27.54 27.91
N THR A 58 37.10 -27.23 28.91
CA THR A 58 35.69 -27.70 28.96
C THR A 58 34.76 -26.89 28.06
N ALA A 59 35.14 -25.65 27.72
CA ALA A 59 34.39 -24.80 26.79
C ALA A 59 34.66 -25.13 25.31
N ALA A 60 35.76 -25.85 25.03
CA ALA A 60 36.12 -26.35 23.72
C ALA A 60 35.02 -27.20 23.08
N GLU A 61 34.41 -28.10 23.86
CA GLU A 61 33.33 -28.99 23.39
C GLU A 61 32.10 -28.20 22.91
N TYR A 62 31.84 -27.00 23.46
CA TYR A 62 30.71 -26.17 23.08
C TYR A 62 30.97 -25.33 21.81
N ALA A 63 32.23 -25.01 21.51
CA ALA A 63 32.60 -24.22 20.34
C ALA A 63 32.32 -24.98 19.02
N ASP A 64 32.47 -26.31 19.04
CA ASP A 64 32.18 -27.18 17.89
C ASP A 64 30.72 -27.09 17.43
N PHE A 65 29.78 -27.09 18.38
CA PHE A 65 28.35 -26.95 18.07
C PHE A 65 28.04 -25.62 17.38
N VAL A 66 28.75 -24.55 17.75
CA VAL A 66 28.53 -23.22 17.15
C VAL A 66 29.06 -23.16 15.73
N VAL A 67 30.22 -23.78 15.46
CA VAL A 67 30.79 -23.86 14.11
C VAL A 67 29.88 -24.68 13.19
N VAL A 68 29.27 -25.77 13.67
CA VAL A 68 28.30 -26.57 12.91
C VAL A 68 26.99 -25.82 12.64
N LEU A 69 26.58 -24.90 13.52
CA LEU A 69 25.39 -24.06 13.33
C LEU A 69 25.61 -22.92 12.32
N LEU A 70 26.86 -22.63 11.94
CA LEU A 70 27.18 -21.50 11.05
C LEU A 70 26.45 -21.55 9.70
N PRO A 71 26.39 -22.69 8.97
CA PRO A 71 25.64 -22.76 7.71
C PRO A 71 24.14 -22.55 7.93
N ALA A 72 23.57 -23.00 9.05
CA ALA A 72 22.16 -22.81 9.37
C ALA A 72 21.84 -21.32 9.62
N PHE A 73 22.65 -20.61 10.41
CA PHE A 73 22.49 -19.17 10.61
C PHE A 73 22.74 -18.37 9.33
N THR A 74 23.74 -18.78 8.54
CA THR A 74 24.02 -18.17 7.23
C THR A 74 22.84 -18.38 6.28
N ALA A 75 22.25 -19.58 6.27
CA ALA A 75 21.06 -19.88 5.48
C ALA A 75 19.87 -19.02 5.87
N LEU A 76 19.71 -18.69 7.17
CA LEU A 76 18.59 -17.91 7.67
C LEU A 76 18.64 -16.42 7.26
N VAL A 77 19.84 -15.86 7.08
CA VAL A 77 20.00 -14.41 6.86
C VAL A 77 20.58 -14.07 5.49
N ASN A 78 21.44 -14.93 4.95
CA ASN A 78 22.19 -14.69 3.73
C ASN A 78 21.71 -15.60 2.59
N GLY A 79 22.19 -15.33 1.38
CA GLY A 79 21.85 -16.10 0.18
C GLY A 79 22.46 -17.51 0.14
N PRO A 80 22.04 -18.34 -0.84
CA PRO A 80 22.55 -19.71 -1.00
C PRO A 80 24.06 -19.75 -1.26
N VAL A 81 24.62 -18.76 -1.97
CA VAL A 81 26.07 -18.69 -2.24
C VAL A 81 26.87 -18.49 -0.94
N ALA A 82 26.42 -17.58 -0.07
CA ALA A 82 27.06 -17.37 1.23
C ALA A 82 26.94 -18.60 2.13
N THR A 83 25.80 -19.30 2.06
CA THR A 83 25.53 -20.54 2.82
C THR A 83 26.40 -21.70 2.34
N ALA A 84 26.59 -21.84 1.03
CA ALA A 84 27.52 -22.81 0.46
C ALA A 84 28.96 -22.49 0.86
N GLY A 85 29.34 -21.20 0.82
CA GLY A 85 30.65 -20.73 1.27
C GLY A 85 30.92 -21.03 2.75
N SER A 86 29.95 -20.78 3.63
CA SER A 86 30.10 -21.11 5.06
C SER A 86 30.11 -22.61 5.31
N THR A 87 29.33 -23.40 4.56
CA THR A 87 29.40 -24.87 4.60
C THR A 87 30.80 -25.37 4.23
N LEU A 88 31.37 -24.88 3.13
CA LEU A 88 32.72 -25.27 2.69
C LEU A 88 33.79 -24.87 3.72
N LEU A 89 33.65 -23.70 4.33
CA LEU A 89 34.53 -23.26 5.41
C LEU A 89 34.48 -24.21 6.61
N VAL A 90 33.26 -24.58 7.06
CA VAL A 90 33.08 -25.51 8.18
C VAL A 90 33.62 -26.89 7.83
N VAL A 91 33.33 -27.41 6.64
CA VAL A 91 33.87 -28.70 6.18
C VAL A 91 35.40 -28.68 6.14
N ALA A 92 36.01 -27.59 5.68
CA ALA A 92 37.47 -27.43 5.66
C ALA A 92 38.06 -27.39 7.08
N LEU A 93 37.44 -26.65 8.00
CA LEU A 93 37.85 -26.59 9.41
C LEU A 93 37.79 -27.99 10.07
N VAL A 94 36.67 -28.69 9.90
CA VAL A 94 36.48 -30.05 10.43
C VAL A 94 37.46 -31.04 9.79
N SER A 95 37.73 -30.92 8.50
CA SER A 95 38.65 -31.81 7.76
C SER A 95 40.12 -31.57 8.10
N CYS A 96 40.50 -30.33 8.43
CA CYS A 96 41.86 -30.00 8.88
C CYS A 96 42.10 -30.43 10.35
N GLY A 97 41.05 -30.61 11.15
CA GLY A 97 41.12 -31.12 12.53
C GLY A 97 42.15 -30.36 13.36
N GLN A 98 43.01 -31.08 14.09
CA GLN A 98 44.10 -30.48 14.90
C GLN A 98 45.12 -29.63 14.11
N TYR A 99 45.19 -29.78 12.78
CA TYR A 99 46.07 -29.01 11.91
C TYR A 99 45.44 -27.71 11.42
N ALA A 100 44.15 -27.46 11.72
CA ALA A 100 43.45 -26.21 11.47
C ALA A 100 43.89 -25.14 12.49
N LEU A 101 45.12 -24.63 12.37
CA LEU A 101 45.61 -23.44 13.10
C LEU A 101 45.59 -23.53 14.65
N GLY A 102 45.43 -24.72 15.25
CA GLY A 102 45.30 -24.89 16.70
C GLY A 102 44.00 -24.29 17.28
N LEU A 103 42.99 -24.04 16.43
CA LEU A 103 41.75 -23.35 16.79
C LEU A 103 40.68 -24.21 17.49
N LEU A 104 40.83 -25.53 17.51
CA LEU A 104 39.86 -26.47 18.09
C LEU A 104 40.60 -27.50 18.97
N PRO A 105 40.41 -27.48 20.31
CA PRO A 105 40.97 -28.48 21.21
C PRO A 105 40.19 -29.81 21.09
N TYR A 106 40.86 -30.83 20.52
CA TYR A 106 40.65 -32.31 20.52
C TYR A 106 39.31 -32.91 21.08
N PRO A 107 38.73 -33.99 20.48
CA PRO A 107 39.38 -35.13 19.85
C PRO A 107 39.19 -35.22 18.34
N ALA A 108 40.07 -35.99 17.69
CA ALA A 108 40.09 -36.28 16.25
C ALA A 108 38.72 -36.09 15.61
N SER A 109 38.54 -34.98 14.88
CA SER A 109 37.46 -34.84 13.92
C SER A 109 37.63 -36.00 12.96
N THR A 110 36.94 -37.07 13.30
CA THR A 110 37.10 -38.31 12.57
C THR A 110 36.41 -38.01 11.25
N TRP A 111 36.90 -38.58 10.15
CA TRP A 111 36.28 -38.42 8.85
C TRP A 111 34.76 -38.79 8.87
N SER A 112 34.26 -39.36 9.97
CA SER A 112 32.85 -39.56 10.32
C SER A 112 31.99 -38.29 10.50
N ASP A 113 32.57 -37.14 10.87
CA ASP A 113 31.78 -35.92 11.17
C ASP A 113 31.59 -35.02 9.94
N VAL A 114 32.43 -35.22 8.94
CA VAL A 114 32.36 -34.51 7.65
C VAL A 114 31.05 -34.82 6.90
N PRO A 115 30.59 -36.09 6.75
CA PRO A 115 29.35 -36.39 6.05
C PRO A 115 28.09 -35.75 6.66
N PRO A 116 27.84 -35.83 8.00
CA PRO A 116 26.70 -35.14 8.62
C PRO A 116 26.71 -33.62 8.38
N VAL A 117 27.87 -32.97 8.55
CA VAL A 117 28.03 -31.52 8.35
C VAL A 117 27.81 -31.13 6.88
N ALA A 118 28.36 -31.91 5.94
CA ALA A 118 28.16 -31.69 4.52
C ALA A 118 26.68 -31.86 4.11
N ILE A 119 25.98 -32.86 4.65
CA ILE A 119 24.55 -33.07 4.41
C ILE A 119 23.74 -31.90 4.97
N ILE A 120 23.99 -31.49 6.22
CA ILE A 120 23.31 -30.35 6.84
C ILE A 120 23.54 -29.08 6.01
N GLY A 121 24.78 -28.78 5.63
CA GLY A 121 25.10 -27.61 4.84
C GLY A 121 24.49 -27.63 3.44
N LEU A 122 24.38 -28.80 2.80
CA LEU A 122 23.68 -28.97 1.53
C LEU A 122 22.17 -28.71 1.67
N VAL A 123 21.55 -29.25 2.72
CA VAL A 123 20.13 -28.98 3.04
C VAL A 123 19.92 -27.49 3.34
N CYS A 124 20.78 -26.87 4.15
CA CYS A 124 20.73 -25.44 4.46
C CYS A 124 20.87 -24.58 3.18
N THR A 125 21.78 -24.96 2.28
CA THR A 125 21.96 -24.27 0.98
C THR A 125 20.73 -24.41 0.10
N ALA A 126 20.14 -25.61 0.03
CA ALA A 126 18.91 -25.87 -0.71
C ALA A 126 17.72 -25.08 -0.13
N LEU A 127 17.55 -25.06 1.20
CA LEU A 127 16.54 -24.25 1.88
C LEU A 127 16.74 -22.76 1.64
N ALA A 128 17.98 -22.26 1.73
CA ALA A 128 18.31 -20.87 1.42
C ALA A 128 17.99 -20.52 -0.04
N TRP A 129 18.23 -21.45 -0.99
CA TRP A 129 17.87 -21.29 -2.40
C TRP A 129 16.36 -21.28 -2.61
N VAL A 130 15.61 -22.22 -2.02
CA VAL A 130 14.14 -22.27 -2.08
C VAL A 130 13.55 -21.00 -1.49
N ARG A 131 13.99 -20.59 -0.29
CA ARG A 131 13.56 -19.34 0.34
C ARG A 131 13.85 -18.14 -0.55
N ASN A 132 15.07 -18.03 -1.10
CA ASN A 132 15.42 -16.89 -1.96
C ASN A 132 14.57 -16.86 -3.23
N ARG A 133 14.28 -18.03 -3.83
CA ARG A 133 13.36 -18.15 -4.97
C ARG A 133 11.92 -17.76 -4.61
N MET A 134 11.43 -18.16 -3.44
CA MET A 134 10.11 -17.77 -2.96
C MET A 134 10.04 -16.26 -2.72
N VAL A 135 11.05 -15.68 -2.05
CA VAL A 135 11.15 -14.23 -1.81
C VAL A 135 11.18 -13.47 -3.13
N VAL A 136 12.00 -13.88 -4.10
CA VAL A 136 12.05 -13.24 -5.42
C VAL A 136 10.71 -13.35 -6.15
N ARG A 137 10.04 -14.51 -6.13
CA ARG A 137 8.71 -14.66 -6.74
C ARG A 137 7.65 -13.77 -6.09
N LEU A 138 7.68 -13.64 -4.76
CA LEU A 138 6.78 -12.75 -4.04
C LEU A 138 7.06 -11.29 -4.42
N LEU A 139 8.33 -10.89 -4.50
CA LEU A 139 8.74 -9.54 -4.93
C LEU A 139 8.34 -9.24 -6.39
N ASP A 140 8.52 -10.19 -7.30
CA ASP A 140 8.11 -10.03 -8.69
C ASP A 140 6.59 -9.86 -8.82
N MET A 141 5.81 -10.64 -8.06
CA MET A 141 4.35 -10.48 -8.02
C MET A 141 3.95 -9.13 -7.44
N THR A 142 4.63 -8.65 -6.40
CA THR A 142 4.32 -7.34 -5.80
C THR A 142 4.63 -6.19 -6.75
N LEU A 143 5.77 -6.23 -7.45
CA LEU A 143 6.17 -5.16 -8.37
C LEU A 143 5.29 -5.09 -9.61
N VAL A 144 4.87 -6.25 -10.15
CA VAL A 144 3.93 -6.29 -11.29
C VAL A 144 2.56 -5.76 -10.87
N ALA A 145 2.09 -6.15 -9.68
CA ALA A 145 0.80 -5.69 -9.15
C ALA A 145 0.76 -4.17 -9.00
N GLU A 146 1.79 -3.59 -8.35
CA GLU A 146 1.94 -2.14 -8.18
C GLU A 146 2.02 -1.41 -9.53
N ALA A 147 2.79 -1.95 -10.48
CA ALA A 147 2.92 -1.37 -11.82
C ALA A 147 1.59 -1.37 -12.60
N VAL A 148 0.83 -2.47 -12.51
CA VAL A 148 -0.50 -2.57 -13.15
C VAL A 148 -1.48 -1.59 -12.50
N GLN A 149 -1.51 -1.49 -11.18
CA GLN A 149 -2.40 -0.57 -10.49
C GLN A 149 -2.07 0.89 -10.82
N THR A 150 -0.78 1.23 -10.83
CA THR A 150 -0.30 2.57 -11.23
C THR A 150 -0.65 2.89 -12.68
N ALA A 151 -0.69 1.89 -13.57
CA ALA A 151 -1.12 2.08 -14.95
C ALA A 151 -2.64 2.30 -15.10
N ILE A 152 -3.44 1.85 -14.13
CA ILE A 152 -4.91 1.96 -14.15
C ILE A 152 -5.37 3.27 -13.50
N LEU A 153 -4.80 3.62 -12.34
CA LEU A 153 -5.14 4.84 -11.60
C LEU A 153 -4.57 6.08 -12.32
N PRO A 154 -5.38 7.13 -12.53
CA PRO A 154 -4.96 8.29 -13.28
C PRO A 154 -4.03 9.21 -12.45
N GLU A 155 -3.01 9.78 -13.10
CA GLU A 155 -2.36 10.98 -12.59
C GLU A 155 -3.27 12.19 -12.89
N LEU A 156 -4.03 12.64 -11.89
CA LEU A 156 -4.93 13.78 -12.07
C LEU A 156 -4.14 15.09 -12.20
N PRO A 157 -4.43 15.91 -13.23
CA PRO A 157 -3.84 17.24 -13.32
C PRO A 157 -4.36 18.14 -12.19
N SER A 158 -3.58 19.16 -11.83
CA SER A 158 -3.98 20.13 -10.79
C SER A 158 -5.26 20.91 -11.12
N HIS A 159 -5.69 20.90 -12.39
CA HIS A 159 -6.90 21.55 -12.86
C HIS A 159 -7.65 20.64 -13.84
N VAL A 160 -8.97 20.50 -13.66
CA VAL A 160 -9.88 19.77 -14.56
C VAL A 160 -11.11 20.65 -14.77
N GLY A 161 -11.48 20.96 -16.02
CA GLY A 161 -12.67 21.76 -16.33
C GLY A 161 -12.75 23.14 -15.69
N GLY A 162 -11.63 23.71 -15.21
CA GLY A 162 -11.60 24.96 -14.46
C GLY A 162 -11.65 24.81 -12.93
N ALA A 163 -12.01 23.63 -12.40
CA ALA A 163 -11.84 23.32 -10.99
C ALA A 163 -10.38 22.99 -10.67
N ARG A 164 -9.95 23.27 -9.44
CA ARG A 164 -8.67 22.78 -8.92
C ARG A 164 -8.86 21.43 -8.26
N VAL A 165 -8.01 20.47 -8.57
CA VAL A 165 -8.14 19.09 -8.09
C VAL A 165 -6.85 18.67 -7.40
N ALA A 166 -6.98 18.03 -6.24
CA ALA A 166 -5.89 17.32 -5.58
C ALA A 166 -6.37 15.95 -5.12
N VAL A 167 -5.54 14.93 -5.33
CA VAL A 167 -5.82 13.57 -4.89
C VAL A 167 -4.68 13.02 -4.05
N ALA A 168 -5.05 12.24 -3.05
CA ALA A 168 -4.18 11.46 -2.21
C ALA A 168 -4.60 10.00 -2.31
N TYR A 169 -3.66 9.12 -2.61
CA TYR A 169 -3.89 7.67 -2.66
C TYR A 169 -2.79 6.94 -1.91
N ARG A 170 -3.16 6.03 -1.01
CA ARG A 170 -2.24 5.23 -0.23
C ARG A 170 -2.79 3.84 0.04
N THR A 171 -2.06 2.85 -0.44
CA THR A 171 -2.33 1.45 -0.12
C THR A 171 -1.89 1.09 1.30
N HIS A 172 -2.62 0.18 1.94
CA HIS A 172 -2.25 -0.41 3.22
C HIS A 172 -0.95 -1.24 3.12
N GLU A 173 -0.05 -1.11 4.12
CA GLU A 173 1.27 -1.77 4.12
C GLU A 173 1.19 -3.30 4.24
N GLY A 174 0.09 -3.82 4.79
CA GLY A 174 -0.19 -5.25 4.88
C GLY A 174 -0.81 -5.86 3.60
N SER A 175 -1.13 -5.07 2.57
CA SER A 175 -1.74 -5.61 1.35
C SER A 175 -0.70 -6.39 0.53
N PRO A 176 -0.94 -7.67 0.19
CA PRO A 176 -0.06 -8.44 -0.68
C PRO A 176 0.12 -7.73 -2.02
N GLY A 177 1.32 -7.22 -2.27
CA GLY A 177 1.62 -6.52 -3.51
C GLY A 177 1.51 -5.01 -3.48
N LEU A 178 1.22 -4.38 -2.32
CA LEU A 178 0.93 -2.95 -2.24
C LEU A 178 -0.16 -2.54 -3.24
N VAL A 179 -1.12 -3.44 -3.49
CA VAL A 179 -2.26 -3.18 -4.35
C VAL A 179 -3.53 -3.02 -3.54
N GLY A 180 -4.20 -1.89 -3.76
CA GLY A 180 -5.42 -1.55 -3.03
C GLY A 180 -6.73 -1.82 -3.78
N GLY A 181 -7.83 -1.78 -3.03
CA GLY A 181 -9.21 -1.82 -3.54
C GLY A 181 -9.72 -0.45 -3.98
N ASP A 182 -9.16 0.62 -3.41
CA ASP A 182 -9.52 2.00 -3.71
C ASP A 182 -9.25 2.42 -5.16
N PHE A 183 -10.18 3.17 -5.75
CA PHE A 183 -10.07 3.74 -7.09
C PHE A 183 -10.71 5.13 -7.19
N TYR A 184 -10.20 5.95 -8.12
CA TYR A 184 -10.72 7.28 -8.36
C TYR A 184 -10.50 7.75 -9.80
N GLU A 185 -11.32 8.70 -10.26
CA GLU A 185 -11.16 9.37 -11.55
C GLU A 185 -11.88 10.72 -11.52
N VAL A 186 -11.39 11.69 -12.29
CA VAL A 186 -12.05 12.99 -12.50
C VAL A 186 -11.95 13.37 -13.97
N GLN A 187 -13.09 13.62 -14.60
CA GLN A 187 -13.18 13.98 -16.01
C GLN A 187 -13.95 15.28 -16.21
N ASP A 188 -13.46 16.08 -17.15
CA ASP A 188 -14.20 17.19 -17.73
C ASP A 188 -15.05 16.68 -18.89
N THR A 189 -16.35 17.01 -18.87
CA THR A 189 -17.34 16.53 -19.83
C THR A 189 -18.25 17.69 -20.25
N ASP A 190 -19.01 17.53 -21.34
CA ASP A 190 -19.99 18.55 -21.77
C ASP A 190 -21.10 18.77 -20.73
N LEU A 191 -21.30 17.81 -19.82
CA LEU A 191 -22.26 17.86 -18.72
C LEU A 191 -21.66 18.46 -17.43
N GLY A 192 -20.38 18.85 -17.47
CA GLY A 192 -19.62 19.39 -16.36
C GLY A 192 -18.56 18.40 -15.87
N ILE A 193 -18.03 18.65 -14.67
CA ILE A 193 -16.98 17.80 -14.10
C ILE A 193 -17.64 16.60 -13.43
N ARG A 194 -17.22 15.39 -13.79
CA ARG A 194 -17.65 14.15 -13.17
C ARG A 194 -16.48 13.50 -12.45
N ALA A 195 -16.73 13.01 -11.25
CA ALA A 195 -15.76 12.30 -10.45
C ALA A 195 -16.33 11.01 -9.88
N VAL A 196 -15.46 10.02 -9.68
CA VAL A 196 -15.76 8.82 -8.91
C VAL A 196 -14.66 8.61 -7.89
N VAL A 197 -15.05 8.20 -6.69
CA VAL A 197 -14.16 7.58 -5.70
C VAL A 197 -14.89 6.34 -5.20
N GLY A 198 -14.19 5.23 -5.09
CA GLY A 198 -14.79 3.99 -4.63
C GLY A 198 -13.74 3.05 -4.07
N ASP A 199 -14.23 1.98 -3.45
CA ASP A 199 -13.40 0.92 -2.90
C ASP A 199 -13.98 -0.44 -3.30
N VAL A 200 -13.15 -1.29 -3.88
CA VAL A 200 -13.49 -2.66 -4.26
C VAL A 200 -13.21 -3.59 -3.07
N GLN A 201 -14.21 -4.36 -2.67
CA GLN A 201 -14.07 -5.34 -1.60
C GLN A 201 -12.92 -6.31 -1.86
N GLY A 202 -12.08 -6.45 -0.85
CA GLY A 202 -10.90 -7.30 -0.86
C GLY A 202 -9.64 -6.48 -1.09
N HIS A 203 -8.51 -7.16 -1.31
CA HIS A 203 -7.23 -6.49 -1.48
C HIS A 203 -6.32 -7.31 -2.41
N GLY A 204 -5.30 -6.67 -2.98
CA GLY A 204 -4.33 -7.31 -3.85
C GLY A 204 -4.81 -7.50 -5.29
N LEU A 205 -4.15 -8.39 -6.03
CA LEU A 205 -4.31 -8.53 -7.49
C LEU A 205 -5.74 -8.82 -7.97
N THR A 206 -6.60 -9.39 -7.13
CA THR A 206 -7.98 -9.72 -7.50
C THR A 206 -8.87 -8.50 -7.65
N THR A 207 -8.60 -7.39 -6.95
CA THR A 207 -9.38 -6.14 -7.02
C THR A 207 -9.09 -5.35 -8.29
N VAL A 208 -7.88 -5.50 -8.85
CA VAL A 208 -7.38 -4.76 -10.01
C VAL A 208 -8.28 -4.93 -11.23
N HIS A 209 -8.72 -6.15 -11.52
CA HIS A 209 -9.56 -6.42 -12.69
C HIS A 209 -10.94 -5.75 -12.58
N LEU A 210 -11.55 -5.73 -11.39
CA LEU A 210 -12.82 -5.06 -11.19
C LEU A 210 -12.65 -3.54 -11.21
N THR A 211 -11.57 -3.04 -10.61
CA THR A 211 -11.19 -1.62 -10.64
C THR A 211 -11.02 -1.11 -12.06
N GLU A 212 -10.28 -1.83 -12.91
CA GLU A 212 -10.10 -1.49 -14.32
C GLU A 212 -11.45 -1.47 -15.06
N ALA A 213 -12.28 -2.49 -14.84
CA ALA A 213 -13.58 -2.58 -15.48
C ALA A 213 -14.52 -1.44 -15.07
N LEU A 214 -14.49 -1.02 -13.80
CA LEU A 214 -15.26 0.09 -13.27
C LEU A 214 -14.76 1.43 -13.80
N LEU A 215 -13.45 1.68 -13.76
CA LEU A 215 -12.85 2.90 -14.31
C LEU A 215 -13.04 2.99 -15.82
N GLY A 216 -12.87 1.91 -16.57
CA GLY A 216 -13.16 1.86 -18.01
C GLY A 216 -14.62 2.19 -18.31
N THR A 217 -15.55 1.67 -17.51
CA THR A 217 -16.98 2.01 -17.63
C THR A 217 -17.23 3.48 -17.29
N PHE A 218 -16.63 4.00 -16.22
CA PHE A 218 -16.77 5.40 -15.82
C PHE A 218 -16.22 6.34 -16.91
N ARG A 219 -15.02 6.06 -17.44
CA ARG A 219 -14.35 6.88 -18.46
C ARG A 219 -15.14 6.95 -19.76
N GLU A 220 -15.74 5.84 -20.19
CA GLU A 220 -16.59 5.80 -21.39
C GLU A 220 -17.93 6.51 -21.11
N ARG A 221 -18.61 6.10 -20.04
CA ARG A 221 -20.02 6.47 -19.80
C ARG A 221 -20.19 7.86 -19.21
N SER A 222 -19.17 8.43 -18.59
CA SER A 222 -19.21 9.83 -18.13
C SER A 222 -19.35 10.81 -19.30
N LEU A 223 -18.94 10.43 -20.51
CA LEU A 223 -19.10 11.26 -21.71
C LEU A 223 -20.50 11.12 -22.33
N ASP A 224 -21.07 9.91 -22.29
CA ASP A 224 -22.28 9.57 -23.05
C ASP A 224 -23.59 9.66 -22.24
N ASP A 225 -23.57 9.25 -20.95
CA ASP A 225 -24.80 9.10 -20.17
C ASP A 225 -25.22 10.46 -19.56
N PRO A 226 -26.48 10.91 -19.72
CA PRO A 226 -26.90 12.25 -19.32
C PRO A 226 -26.98 12.43 -17.80
N ASP A 227 -27.28 11.37 -17.05
CA ASP A 227 -27.56 11.45 -15.62
C ASP A 227 -26.67 10.49 -14.81
N LEU A 228 -26.26 10.91 -13.61
CA LEU A 228 -25.47 10.08 -12.69
C LEU A 228 -26.16 8.76 -12.30
N GLN A 229 -27.49 8.72 -12.26
CA GLN A 229 -28.24 7.48 -11.98
C GLN A 229 -28.01 6.43 -13.07
N VAL A 230 -27.97 6.86 -14.33
CA VAL A 230 -27.73 5.97 -15.47
C VAL A 230 -26.30 5.47 -15.41
N LEU A 231 -25.33 6.36 -15.14
CA LEU A 231 -23.92 5.99 -14.96
C LEU A 231 -23.74 4.96 -13.83
N ALA A 232 -24.35 5.20 -12.66
CA ALA A 232 -24.35 4.24 -11.54
C ALA A 232 -24.91 2.88 -11.97
N ALA A 233 -26.00 2.87 -12.76
CA ALA A 233 -26.59 1.64 -13.28
C ALA A 233 -25.72 0.92 -14.31
N ARG A 234 -24.91 1.63 -15.10
CA ARG A 234 -23.90 1.01 -15.97
C ARG A 234 -22.79 0.37 -15.15
N MET A 235 -22.31 1.04 -14.11
CA MET A 235 -21.30 0.51 -13.21
C MET A 235 -21.81 -0.74 -12.46
N GLU A 236 -23.03 -0.70 -11.93
CA GLU A 236 -23.70 -1.86 -11.32
C GLU A 236 -23.75 -3.05 -12.30
N ARG A 237 -24.21 -2.79 -13.53
CA ARG A 237 -24.25 -3.83 -14.57
C ARG A 237 -22.86 -4.40 -14.85
N ARG A 238 -21.79 -3.59 -14.78
CA ARG A 238 -20.42 -4.05 -14.97
C ARG A 238 -19.99 -5.00 -13.86
N VAL A 239 -20.23 -4.67 -12.59
CA VAL A 239 -19.92 -5.57 -11.45
C VAL A 239 -20.69 -6.88 -11.58
N ARG A 240 -21.97 -6.82 -11.92
CA ARG A 240 -22.79 -8.02 -12.15
C ARG A 240 -22.26 -8.89 -13.28
N MET A 241 -21.72 -8.30 -14.36
CA MET A 241 -21.06 -9.07 -15.40
C MET A 241 -19.78 -9.73 -14.92
N HIS A 242 -18.98 -9.02 -14.10
CA HIS A 242 -17.76 -9.55 -13.50
C HIS A 242 -18.02 -10.76 -12.59
N ASN A 243 -19.15 -10.75 -11.88
CA ASN A 243 -19.57 -11.84 -10.99
C ASN A 243 -20.27 -13.01 -11.69
N ARG A 244 -20.48 -12.96 -13.02
CA ARG A 244 -21.15 -14.06 -13.73
C ARG A 244 -20.35 -15.36 -13.62
N GLY A 245 -21.03 -16.42 -13.19
CA GLY A 245 -20.42 -17.74 -13.03
C GLY A 245 -19.62 -17.92 -11.75
N ARG A 246 -19.58 -16.92 -10.86
CA ARG A 246 -19.02 -17.04 -9.51
C ARG A 246 -20.08 -17.53 -8.54
N ASN A 247 -19.65 -18.26 -7.50
CA ASN A 247 -20.52 -18.64 -6.39
C ASN A 247 -20.88 -17.41 -5.56
N GLU A 248 -21.97 -17.49 -4.78
CA GLU A 248 -22.43 -16.39 -3.92
C GLU A 248 -21.35 -15.89 -2.94
N TRP A 249 -20.48 -16.79 -2.47
CA TRP A 249 -19.39 -16.50 -1.54
C TRP A 249 -18.15 -15.87 -2.20
N ASP A 250 -18.07 -15.87 -3.53
CA ASP A 250 -16.94 -15.38 -4.33
C ASP A 250 -17.30 -14.11 -5.13
N GLN A 251 -18.47 -13.51 -4.87
CA GLN A 251 -18.92 -12.31 -5.56
C GLN A 251 -18.15 -11.09 -5.06
N SER A 252 -17.64 -10.30 -6.00
CA SER A 252 -16.98 -9.03 -5.70
C SER A 252 -18.01 -7.91 -5.69
N PHE A 253 -17.88 -6.96 -4.76
CA PHE A 253 -18.66 -5.74 -4.75
C PHE A 253 -17.76 -4.52 -4.58
N ALA A 254 -18.30 -3.33 -4.84
CA ALA A 254 -17.55 -2.09 -4.68
C ALA A 254 -18.43 -0.98 -4.11
N THR A 255 -17.91 -0.23 -3.15
CA THR A 255 -18.50 1.05 -2.78
C THR A 255 -18.12 2.10 -3.82
N ALA A 256 -19.00 3.08 -4.07
CA ALA A 256 -18.68 4.21 -4.94
C ALA A 256 -19.49 5.47 -4.57
N ALA A 257 -18.82 6.61 -4.57
CA ALA A 257 -19.43 7.93 -4.64
C ALA A 257 -19.20 8.52 -6.03
N LEU A 258 -20.30 8.77 -6.74
CA LEU A 258 -20.30 9.49 -8.01
C LEU A 258 -20.69 10.94 -7.76
N VAL A 259 -19.88 11.87 -8.27
CA VAL A 259 -20.07 13.30 -8.12
C VAL A 259 -20.12 13.95 -9.49
N GLU A 260 -21.07 14.86 -9.69
CA GLU A 260 -21.17 15.70 -10.88
C GLU A 260 -21.29 17.16 -10.44
N ILE A 261 -20.45 18.02 -11.00
CA ILE A 261 -20.49 19.46 -10.84
C ILE A 261 -20.89 20.04 -12.20
N THR A 262 -21.98 20.79 -12.24
CA THR A 262 -22.49 21.38 -13.48
C THR A 262 -21.45 22.29 -14.15
N PRO A 263 -21.52 22.52 -15.48
CA PRO A 263 -20.55 23.40 -16.17
C PRO A 263 -20.51 24.83 -15.65
N ARG A 264 -21.58 25.26 -14.96
CA ARG A 264 -21.73 26.59 -14.36
C ARG A 264 -21.18 26.68 -12.93
N PHE A 265 -20.75 25.57 -12.34
CA PHE A 265 -20.29 25.50 -10.94
C PHE A 265 -21.34 25.99 -9.93
N ASP A 266 -22.63 25.80 -10.24
CA ASP A 266 -23.75 26.24 -9.40
C ASP A 266 -24.41 25.10 -8.63
N THR A 267 -24.21 23.85 -9.08
CA THR A 267 -24.89 22.68 -8.54
C THR A 267 -23.93 21.50 -8.50
N ILE A 268 -23.93 20.80 -7.36
CA ILE A 268 -23.32 19.48 -7.21
C ILE A 268 -24.43 18.43 -7.11
N ARG A 269 -24.25 17.31 -7.81
CA ARG A 269 -25.07 16.12 -7.73
C ARG A 269 -24.23 14.95 -7.24
N VAL A 270 -24.79 14.15 -6.34
CA VAL A 270 -24.11 13.01 -5.74
C VAL A 270 -25.00 11.78 -5.78
N VAL A 271 -24.40 10.65 -6.15
CA VAL A 271 -24.99 9.31 -6.01
C VAL A 271 -24.04 8.45 -5.17
N LEU A 272 -24.58 7.83 -4.11
CA LEU A 272 -23.81 7.03 -3.15
C LEU A 272 -24.22 5.56 -3.22
N CYS A 273 -23.29 4.69 -3.62
CA CYS A 273 -23.43 3.24 -3.64
C CYS A 273 -22.62 2.66 -2.48
N GLY A 274 -23.21 2.59 -1.28
CA GLY A 274 -22.54 2.07 -0.07
C GLY A 274 -21.33 2.87 0.43
N HIS A 275 -21.01 4.01 -0.18
CA HIS A 275 -19.81 4.80 0.12
C HIS A 275 -20.07 5.92 1.14
N PRO A 276 -19.07 6.34 1.93
CA PRO A 276 -19.16 7.51 2.78
C PRO A 276 -19.61 8.77 2.02
N ALA A 277 -20.41 9.62 2.67
CA ALA A 277 -20.92 10.84 2.05
C ALA A 277 -19.79 11.87 1.84
N PRO A 278 -19.64 12.44 0.63
CA PRO A 278 -18.74 13.56 0.39
C PRO A 278 -19.05 14.76 1.30
N LEU A 279 -18.05 15.56 1.61
CA LEU A 279 -18.20 16.80 2.37
C LEU A 279 -18.21 17.99 1.43
N LEU A 280 -19.24 18.83 1.52
CA LEU A 280 -19.25 20.18 0.97
C LEU A 280 -18.70 21.15 2.02
N VAL A 281 -17.66 21.91 1.66
CA VAL A 281 -16.93 22.78 2.59
C VAL A 281 -16.93 24.22 2.08
N ARG A 282 -17.62 25.11 2.81
CA ARG A 282 -17.71 26.55 2.53
C ARG A 282 -17.14 27.42 3.64
N GLY A 283 -17.42 27.01 4.87
CA GLY A 283 -16.95 27.61 6.12
C GLY A 283 -16.91 26.56 7.22
N SER A 284 -17.87 25.63 7.19
CA SER A 284 -17.75 24.30 7.78
C SER A 284 -17.97 23.23 6.72
N ALA A 285 -17.45 22.03 6.98
CA ALA A 285 -17.67 20.82 6.23
C ALA A 285 -19.02 20.21 6.63
N GLN A 286 -19.86 19.95 5.63
CA GLN A 286 -21.17 19.34 5.80
C GLN A 286 -21.31 18.13 4.87
N PRO A 287 -21.77 16.98 5.37
CA PRO A 287 -21.95 15.81 4.52
C PRO A 287 -23.10 16.02 3.52
N LEU A 288 -22.83 15.70 2.26
CA LEU A 288 -23.83 15.58 1.20
C LEU A 288 -24.51 14.21 1.30
N SER A 289 -25.19 13.97 2.42
CA SER A 289 -25.89 12.71 2.65
C SER A 289 -26.99 12.49 1.62
N ALA A 290 -26.98 11.30 1.01
CA ALA A 290 -28.06 10.77 0.19
C ALA A 290 -28.69 9.57 0.91
N ARG A 291 -29.85 9.11 0.44
CA ARG A 291 -30.44 7.86 0.94
C ARG A 291 -29.45 6.71 0.71
N PRO A 292 -29.22 5.84 1.71
CA PRO A 292 -28.28 4.72 1.56
C PRO A 292 -28.71 3.80 0.42
N MET A 293 -27.82 3.57 -0.53
CA MET A 293 -27.94 2.47 -1.50
C MET A 293 -26.93 1.38 -1.17
N PRO A 294 -27.19 0.12 -1.56
CA PRO A 294 -26.21 -0.95 -1.47
C PRO A 294 -24.93 -0.63 -2.26
N PRO A 295 -23.79 -1.22 -1.90
CA PRO A 295 -22.61 -1.27 -2.76
C PRO A 295 -22.95 -1.86 -4.14
N LEU A 296 -22.17 -1.46 -5.15
CA LEU A 296 -22.27 -2.01 -6.49
C LEU A 296 -22.02 -3.51 -6.48
N GLY A 297 -22.86 -4.30 -7.15
CA GLY A 297 -22.83 -5.76 -7.17
C GLY A 297 -23.71 -6.44 -6.14
N LEU A 298 -24.20 -5.70 -5.13
CA LEU A 298 -25.16 -6.17 -4.12
C LEU A 298 -26.55 -5.55 -4.28
N ALA A 299 -26.78 -4.79 -5.36
CA ALA A 299 -28.08 -4.21 -5.64
C ALA A 299 -29.03 -5.26 -6.25
N ASP A 300 -29.92 -5.81 -5.43
CA ASP A 300 -30.89 -6.85 -5.84
C ASP A 300 -31.99 -6.36 -6.82
N PHE A 301 -32.12 -5.06 -7.05
CA PHE A 301 -33.18 -4.49 -7.87
C PHE A 301 -32.67 -3.46 -8.86
N SER A 302 -33.34 -3.39 -10.02
CA SER A 302 -33.20 -2.30 -10.99
C SER A 302 -33.07 -0.97 -10.24
N LEU A 303 -32.00 -0.22 -10.50
CA LEU A 303 -31.66 1.08 -9.90
C LEU A 303 -32.70 2.21 -10.19
N GLN A 304 -33.96 1.86 -10.47
CA GLN A 304 -35.12 2.71 -10.68
C GLN A 304 -35.45 3.65 -9.51
N ARG A 305 -34.71 3.59 -8.39
CA ARG A 305 -34.83 4.54 -7.26
C ARG A 305 -33.48 5.02 -6.72
N THR A 306 -32.47 5.11 -7.59
CA THR A 306 -31.22 5.77 -7.21
C THR A 306 -31.51 7.21 -6.85
N GLU A 307 -31.31 7.63 -5.61
CA GLU A 307 -31.58 9.01 -5.21
C GLU A 307 -30.38 9.90 -5.58
N ILE A 308 -30.62 10.96 -6.33
CA ILE A 308 -29.62 12.00 -6.57
C ILE A 308 -29.73 13.00 -5.43
N ARG A 309 -28.64 13.19 -4.69
CA ARG A 309 -28.52 14.31 -3.77
C ARG A 309 -27.99 15.53 -4.50
N GLU A 310 -28.77 16.59 -4.56
CA GLU A 310 -28.35 17.88 -5.11
C GLU A 310 -28.06 18.91 -4.00
N ALA A 311 -27.07 19.77 -4.23
CA ALA A 311 -26.79 20.93 -3.40
C ALA A 311 -26.25 22.09 -4.25
N THR A 312 -26.48 23.33 -3.79
CA THR A 312 -25.97 24.54 -4.45
C THR A 312 -24.50 24.76 -4.12
N LEU A 313 -23.69 24.92 -5.17
CA LEU A 313 -22.30 25.31 -5.09
C LEU A 313 -22.15 26.83 -5.15
N MET A 314 -21.20 27.35 -4.39
CA MET A 314 -20.74 28.74 -4.48
C MET A 314 -19.29 28.78 -4.98
N PRO A 315 -18.85 29.92 -5.54
CA PRO A 315 -17.47 30.07 -5.97
C PRO A 315 -16.47 29.86 -4.84
N GLY A 316 -15.46 29.02 -5.07
CA GLY A 316 -14.43 28.67 -4.09
C GLY A 316 -14.84 27.68 -3.00
N ASP A 317 -16.00 27.04 -3.12
CA ASP A 317 -16.39 25.88 -2.30
C ASP A 317 -15.46 24.70 -2.56
N LEU A 318 -15.24 23.86 -1.54
CA LEU A 318 -14.52 22.60 -1.66
C LEU A 318 -15.48 21.42 -1.56
N VAL A 319 -15.21 20.38 -2.35
CA VAL A 319 -15.85 19.08 -2.26
C VAL A 319 -14.76 18.09 -1.89
N VAL A 320 -14.91 17.41 -0.75
CA VAL A 320 -13.96 16.40 -0.27
C VAL A 320 -14.64 15.04 -0.29
N VAL A 321 -14.13 14.13 -1.12
CA VAL A 321 -14.57 12.75 -1.22
C VAL A 321 -13.47 11.86 -0.65
N PHE A 322 -13.80 10.87 0.16
CA PHE A 322 -12.81 10.01 0.80
C PHE A 322 -13.35 8.60 1.02
N THR A 323 -12.44 7.64 1.06
CA THR A 323 -12.73 6.24 1.42
C THR A 323 -12.74 6.05 2.93
N ASP A 324 -13.33 4.96 3.39
CA ASP A 324 -13.49 4.62 4.81
C ASP A 324 -12.16 4.50 5.56
N GLY A 325 -11.09 4.03 4.93
CA GLY A 325 -9.77 3.98 5.57
C GLY A 325 -9.23 5.33 6.05
N PHE A 326 -9.81 6.46 5.59
CA PHE A 326 -9.52 7.78 6.18
C PHE A 326 -10.19 8.02 7.53
N ILE A 327 -11.44 7.57 7.71
CA ILE A 327 -12.23 7.74 8.94
C ILE A 327 -12.05 6.57 9.92
N GLU A 328 -11.67 5.40 9.43
CA GLU A 328 -11.43 4.22 10.25
C GLU A 328 -10.03 4.17 10.87
N GLY A 329 -9.11 5.01 10.39
CA GLY A 329 -7.76 5.13 10.96
C GLY A 329 -7.79 5.42 12.46
N ARG A 330 -7.04 4.65 13.24
CA ARG A 330 -7.05 4.71 14.73
C ARG A 330 -5.73 5.15 15.30
N ASN A 331 -5.77 5.99 16.33
CA ASN A 331 -4.57 6.32 17.11
C ASN A 331 -4.29 5.24 18.18
N ALA A 332 -3.20 5.41 18.94
CA ALA A 332 -2.83 4.49 20.02
C ALA A 332 -3.88 4.39 21.15
N ALA A 333 -4.78 5.37 21.28
CA ALA A 333 -5.90 5.35 22.21
C ALA A 333 -7.15 4.65 21.63
N GLY A 334 -7.10 4.21 20.37
CA GLY A 334 -8.21 3.57 19.66
C GLY A 334 -9.23 4.55 19.07
N GLU A 335 -8.97 5.85 19.12
CA GLU A 335 -9.86 6.90 18.61
C GLU A 335 -9.73 7.04 17.10
N THR A 336 -10.85 7.27 16.42
CA THR A 336 -10.90 7.48 14.96
C THR A 336 -10.45 8.89 14.58
N PHE A 337 -9.98 9.07 13.35
CA PHE A 337 -9.55 10.38 12.86
C PHE A 337 -10.73 11.38 12.73
N PRO A 338 -10.70 12.54 13.42
CA PRO A 338 -11.79 13.51 13.39
C PRO A 338 -11.72 14.40 12.14
N VAL A 339 -12.07 13.82 10.98
CA VAL A 339 -11.88 14.43 9.67
C VAL A 339 -12.61 15.77 9.51
N ILE A 340 -13.86 15.86 9.97
CA ILE A 340 -14.70 17.05 9.83
C ILE A 340 -14.12 18.19 10.65
N GLU A 341 -13.72 17.91 11.89
CA GLU A 341 -13.10 18.85 12.80
C GLU A 341 -11.80 19.41 12.22
N ARG A 342 -10.91 18.55 11.70
CA ARG A 342 -9.64 18.98 11.10
C ARG A 342 -9.86 19.82 9.84
N ILE A 343 -10.78 19.43 8.96
CA ILE A 343 -11.11 20.23 7.78
C ILE A 343 -11.63 21.61 8.21
N ASN A 344 -12.52 21.68 9.21
CA ASN A 344 -13.05 22.93 9.73
C ASN A 344 -11.96 23.83 10.31
N GLU A 345 -11.02 23.29 11.08
CA GLU A 345 -9.87 24.02 11.63
C GLU A 345 -9.02 24.65 10.53
N HIS A 346 -8.66 23.88 9.48
CA HIS A 346 -7.81 24.37 8.40
C HIS A 346 -8.52 25.40 7.51
N VAL A 347 -9.81 25.19 7.23
CA VAL A 347 -10.60 26.14 6.45
C VAL A 347 -10.83 27.44 7.22
N ALA A 348 -11.06 27.36 8.54
CA ALA A 348 -11.11 28.54 9.41
C ALA A 348 -9.76 29.30 9.46
N ALA A 349 -8.65 28.59 9.33
CA ALA A 349 -7.31 29.18 9.17
C ALA A 349 -7.03 29.73 7.74
N GLY A 350 -8.03 29.75 6.85
CA GLY A 350 -7.93 30.30 5.51
C GLY A 350 -7.32 29.35 4.46
N ILE A 351 -7.13 28.07 4.80
CA ILE A 351 -6.59 27.09 3.86
C ILE A 351 -7.74 26.59 2.97
N ARG A 352 -7.80 27.13 1.74
CA ARG A 352 -8.75 26.68 0.71
C ARG A 352 -8.09 26.01 -0.49
N ASP A 353 -6.77 26.03 -0.55
CA ASP A 353 -6.02 25.39 -1.63
C ASP A 353 -6.02 23.86 -1.44
N PRO A 354 -6.48 23.05 -2.42
CA PRO A 354 -6.58 21.60 -2.29
C PRO A 354 -5.26 20.91 -1.89
N ASP A 355 -4.14 21.28 -2.51
CA ASP A 355 -2.83 20.69 -2.21
C ASP A 355 -2.34 21.05 -0.81
N ARG A 356 -2.64 22.27 -0.34
CA ARG A 356 -2.29 22.70 1.01
C ARG A 356 -3.17 22.04 2.05
N LEU A 357 -4.47 21.88 1.79
CA LEU A 357 -5.39 21.18 2.69
C LEU A 357 -4.99 19.71 2.81
N HIS A 358 -4.72 19.03 1.70
CA HIS A 358 -4.22 17.65 1.71
C HIS A 358 -2.92 17.53 2.53
N ARG A 359 -1.94 18.43 2.36
CA ARG A 359 -0.71 18.43 3.16
C ARG A 359 -0.94 18.61 4.66
N LYS A 360 -2.00 19.31 5.05
CA LYS A 360 -2.32 19.57 6.45
C LYS A 360 -3.04 18.41 7.09
N LEU A 361 -4.07 17.89 6.44
CA LEU A 361 -4.73 16.64 6.84
C LEU A 361 -3.72 15.49 6.94
N LYS A 362 -2.74 15.49 6.02
CA LYS A 362 -1.61 14.60 6.10
C LYS A 362 -0.86 14.71 7.42
N ALA A 363 -0.38 15.91 7.73
CA ALA A 363 0.38 16.15 8.93
C ALA A 363 -0.42 15.77 10.19
N ASP A 364 -1.70 16.12 10.25
CA ASP A 364 -2.56 15.80 11.40
C ASP A 364 -2.71 14.30 11.63
N PHE A 365 -2.88 13.52 10.54
CA PHE A 365 -2.97 12.06 10.62
C PHE A 365 -1.67 11.46 11.16
N GLN A 366 -0.52 11.96 10.71
CA GLN A 366 0.80 11.50 11.15
C GLN A 366 1.13 11.90 12.59
N ASP A 367 0.91 13.18 12.91
CA ASP A 367 1.26 13.79 14.20
C ASP A 367 0.32 13.28 15.31
N GLY A 368 -0.93 13.00 14.97
CA GLY A 368 -1.89 12.33 15.85
C GLY A 368 -1.58 10.85 16.09
N GLY A 369 -0.60 10.28 15.37
CA GLY A 369 -0.20 8.88 15.51
C GLY A 369 -1.28 7.90 15.06
N TYR A 370 -2.09 8.28 14.06
CA TYR A 370 -3.10 7.40 13.49
C TYR A 370 -2.44 6.35 12.59
N GLU A 371 -2.85 5.10 12.76
CA GLU A 371 -2.46 3.98 11.92
C GLU A 371 -3.63 3.57 11.02
N ARG A 372 -3.31 3.23 9.78
CA ARG A 372 -4.29 2.84 8.76
C ARG A 372 -4.54 1.36 8.83
N THR A 373 -5.79 0.97 8.94
CA THR A 373 -6.23 -0.42 8.84
C THR A 373 -6.56 -0.83 7.41
N ASP A 374 -6.80 0.14 6.52
CA ASP A 374 -7.18 -0.08 5.13
C ASP A 374 -6.52 0.95 4.17
N ASP A 375 -6.85 0.83 2.89
CA ASP A 375 -6.49 1.80 1.86
C ASP A 375 -7.13 3.17 2.13
N LEU A 376 -6.44 4.21 1.67
CA LEU A 376 -6.86 5.59 1.92
C LEU A 376 -6.78 6.40 0.65
N THR A 377 -7.94 6.91 0.24
CA THR A 377 -8.10 7.85 -0.86
C THR A 377 -8.81 9.10 -0.37
N VAL A 378 -8.26 10.27 -0.71
CA VAL A 378 -8.90 11.57 -0.48
C VAL A 378 -8.80 12.39 -1.76
N LEU A 379 -9.95 12.72 -2.34
CA LEU A 379 -10.10 13.59 -3.49
C LEU A 379 -10.69 14.93 -3.05
N ILE A 380 -10.02 16.02 -3.38
CA ILE A 380 -10.44 17.39 -3.06
C ILE A 380 -10.63 18.14 -4.37
N ILE A 381 -11.84 18.65 -4.61
CA ILE A 381 -12.21 19.47 -5.76
C ILE A 381 -12.58 20.86 -5.26
N GLN A 382 -11.94 21.90 -5.78
CA GLN A 382 -12.28 23.29 -5.51
C GLN A 382 -12.98 23.91 -6.72
N THR A 383 -14.18 24.46 -6.51
CA THR A 383 -14.87 25.22 -7.55
C THR A 383 -14.09 26.51 -7.85
N PRO A 384 -14.13 27.02 -9.10
CA PRO A 384 -13.49 28.29 -9.44
C PRO A 384 -13.90 29.40 -8.46
N GLY A 385 -12.93 30.21 -8.05
CA GLY A 385 -13.22 31.42 -7.29
C GLY A 385 -14.08 32.38 -8.11
N ALA A 386 -14.80 33.29 -7.44
CA ALA A 386 -15.52 34.34 -8.13
C ALA A 386 -14.50 35.16 -8.93
N THR A 387 -14.55 35.08 -10.26
CA THR A 387 -13.74 35.95 -11.10
C THR A 387 -14.23 37.37 -10.82
N SER A 388 -13.36 38.25 -10.32
CA SER A 388 -13.67 39.67 -10.30
C SER A 388 -13.87 40.10 -11.74
N ARG A 389 -15.12 40.30 -12.15
CA ARG A 389 -15.42 40.94 -13.43
C ARG A 389 -15.01 42.40 -13.41
#